data_AF-V9FR61-F1
#
_entry.id   AF-V9FR61-F1
#
_cell.length_a   1.000
_cell.length_b   1.000
_cell.length_c   1.000
_cell.angle_alpha   90.00
_cell.angle_beta   90.00
_cell.angle_gamma   90.00
#
_symmetry.space_group_name_H-M   'P 1'
#
loop_
_entity.id
_entity.type
_entity.pdbx_description
1 polymer ?
#
loop_
_entity_poly.entity_id
_entity_poly.type
_entity_poly.pdbx_seq_one_letter_code
_entity_poly.pdbx_strand_id
1 'polypeptide(L)'
;LSHIPDNFWYISKYNLHHAQCCTSSANPNGRQIEQMPGFQASILEGHNTSRSRVVNNLRVLENVDVASKSAVLYRVIRAALSRLEADDKSEFKALPAYMELFAQQNAGSRVCCQLDDAGRFFFELSCRLDQ
;
A
#
# COMPACT_ATOMS: atom_id res chain seq x y z
N LEU A 1 -30.55 -5.72 25.07
CA LEU A 1 -29.81 -6.86 25.65
C LEU A 1 -30.72 -8.07 25.96
N SER A 2 -31.97 -8.07 25.49
CA SER A 2 -33.01 -9.07 25.78
C SER A 2 -32.90 -10.41 25.03
N HIS A 3 -31.82 -10.65 24.29
CA HIS A 3 -31.65 -11.83 23.43
C HIS A 3 -30.45 -12.73 23.82
N ILE A 4 -29.82 -12.47 24.96
CA ILE A 4 -28.69 -13.29 25.42
C ILE A 4 -29.26 -14.39 26.33
N PRO A 5 -29.09 -15.68 25.99
CA PRO A 5 -29.60 -16.77 26.80
C PRO A 5 -28.98 -16.79 28.20
N ASP A 6 -29.73 -17.29 29.17
CA ASP A 6 -29.22 -17.46 30.53
C ASP A 6 -27.95 -18.36 30.53
N ASN A 7 -26.93 -17.96 31.29
CA ASN A 7 -25.57 -18.53 31.36
C ASN A 7 -24.58 -18.17 30.23
N PHE A 8 -24.85 -17.14 29.42
CA PHE A 8 -23.88 -16.62 28.46
C PHE A 8 -23.20 -15.33 28.97
N TRP A 9 -21.88 -15.30 28.87
CA TRP A 9 -21.08 -14.10 29.11
C TRP A 9 -20.82 -13.39 27.78
N TYR A 10 -21.04 -12.08 27.75
CA TYR A 10 -20.61 -11.24 26.63
C TYR A 10 -19.75 -10.09 27.17
N ILE A 11 -18.78 -9.67 26.37
CA ILE A 11 -17.90 -8.57 26.73
C ILE A 11 -18.66 -7.28 26.40
N SER A 12 -19.12 -6.58 27.45
CA SER A 12 -19.92 -5.37 27.30
C SER A 12 -19.07 -4.14 26.95
N LYS A 13 -17.83 -4.10 27.45
CA LYS A 13 -16.84 -3.03 27.21
C LYS A 13 -15.43 -3.59 27.30
N TYR A 14 -14.55 -3.10 26.43
CA TYR A 14 -13.11 -3.34 26.53
C TYR A 14 -12.46 -2.13 27.20
N ASN A 15 -11.62 -2.38 28.22
CA ASN A 15 -10.71 -1.35 28.70
C ASN A 15 -9.46 -1.36 27.81
N LEU A 16 -9.30 -0.29 27.01
CA LEU A 16 -8.16 -0.14 26.11
C LEU A 16 -6.93 0.48 26.82
N HIS A 17 -7.02 0.80 28.11
CA HIS A 17 -5.87 1.25 28.87
C HIS A 17 -4.97 0.07 29.22
N HIS A 18 -3.71 0.21 28.84
CA HIS A 18 -2.66 -0.71 29.25
C HIS A 18 -2.58 -0.78 30.78
N ALA A 19 -2.52 -1.99 31.34
CA ALA A 19 -2.42 -2.16 32.79
C ALA A 19 -1.16 -1.46 33.30
N GLN A 20 -1.28 -0.68 34.39
CA GLN A 20 -0.16 0.10 34.96
C GLN A 20 1.02 -0.76 35.41
N CYS A 21 0.79 -2.03 35.72
CA CYS A 21 1.82 -3.00 36.09
C CYS A 21 2.43 -3.75 34.90
N CYS A 22 1.94 -3.52 33.68
CA CYS A 22 2.43 -4.19 32.50
C CYS A 22 3.65 -3.44 31.97
N THR A 23 4.82 -4.07 32.06
CA THR A 23 6.10 -3.55 31.55
C THR A 23 6.48 -4.12 30.18
N SER A 24 5.62 -4.98 29.61
CA SER A 24 5.87 -5.55 28.30
C SER A 24 5.78 -4.49 27.21
N SER A 25 6.76 -4.46 26.32
CA SER A 25 6.70 -3.69 25.09
C SER A 25 6.01 -4.48 23.98
N ALA A 26 5.34 -3.76 23.08
CA ALA A 26 4.77 -4.36 21.88
C ALA A 26 5.88 -5.04 21.07
N ASN A 27 5.71 -6.32 20.76
CA ASN A 27 6.69 -7.13 20.05
C ASN A 27 6.11 -7.65 18.71
N PRO A 28 5.74 -6.76 17.77
CA PRO A 28 5.05 -7.17 16.55
C PRO A 28 5.94 -8.03 15.66
N ASN A 29 5.32 -8.99 14.97
CA ASN A 29 5.95 -9.76 13.92
C ASN A 29 5.94 -8.98 12.58
N GLY A 30 6.64 -9.50 11.56
CA GLY A 30 6.74 -8.82 10.27
C GLY A 30 5.39 -8.51 9.61
N ARG A 31 4.42 -9.43 9.68
CA ARG A 31 3.08 -9.21 9.10
C ARG A 31 2.31 -8.12 9.83
N GLN A 32 2.42 -8.08 11.16
CA GLN A 32 1.80 -7.02 11.96
C GLN A 32 2.40 -5.66 11.61
N ILE A 33 3.73 -5.60 11.41
CA ILE A 33 4.41 -4.38 10.98
C ILE A 33 3.91 -3.93 9.59
N GLU A 34 3.65 -4.83 8.64
CA GLU A 34 3.13 -4.42 7.31
C GLU A 34 1.74 -3.78 7.35
N GLN A 35 0.92 -4.17 8.32
CA GLN A 35 -0.45 -3.70 8.48
C GLN A 35 -0.54 -2.37 9.21
N MET A 36 0.56 -1.93 9.81
CA MET A 36 0.63 -0.71 10.60
C MET A 36 0.61 0.53 9.70
N PRO A 37 -0.31 1.49 9.92
CA PRO A 37 -0.33 2.78 9.22
C PRO A 37 1.04 3.47 9.18
N GLY A 38 1.81 3.41 10.27
CA GLY A 38 3.14 4.02 10.30
C GLY A 38 4.12 3.37 9.32
N PHE A 39 4.04 2.05 9.14
CA PHE A 39 4.84 1.36 8.14
C PHE A 39 4.40 1.74 6.73
N GLN A 40 3.10 1.70 6.44
CA GLN A 40 2.55 2.03 5.12
C GLN A 40 2.91 3.47 4.69
N ALA A 41 2.80 4.44 5.59
CA ALA A 41 3.22 5.83 5.33
C ALA A 41 4.75 5.99 5.14
N SER A 42 5.53 4.98 5.53
CA SER A 42 6.99 4.98 5.32
C SER A 42 7.38 4.37 3.97
N ILE A 43 6.54 3.50 3.41
CA ILE A 43 6.75 2.87 2.11
C ILE A 43 5.94 3.64 1.06
N LEU A 44 6.50 4.76 0.58
CA LEU A 44 5.93 5.55 -0.51
C LEU A 44 6.86 5.52 -1.72
N GLU A 45 6.27 5.49 -2.92
CA GLU A 45 7.00 5.55 -4.18
C GLU A 45 7.83 6.85 -4.27
N GLY A 46 9.05 6.76 -4.81
CA GLY A 46 9.95 7.92 -4.94
C GLY A 46 10.54 8.46 -3.63
N HIS A 47 10.21 7.91 -2.46
CA HIS A 47 10.70 8.38 -1.16
C HIS A 47 11.71 7.42 -0.52
N ASN A 48 12.63 7.99 0.27
CA ASN A 48 13.65 7.22 0.99
C ASN A 48 13.00 6.28 2.02
N THR A 49 13.08 4.98 1.77
CA THR A 49 12.51 3.89 2.58
C THR A 49 13.46 3.36 3.67
N SER A 50 14.35 4.21 4.17
CA SER A 50 15.35 3.83 5.19
C SER A 50 14.73 3.21 6.44
N ARG A 51 15.45 2.25 7.04
CA ARG A 51 15.09 1.63 8.32
C ARG A 51 14.82 2.67 9.42
N SER A 52 15.63 3.72 9.50
CA SER A 52 15.46 4.79 10.48
C SER A 52 14.14 5.52 10.31
N ARG A 53 13.72 5.81 9.06
CA ARG A 53 12.40 6.40 8.78
C ARG A 53 11.27 5.50 9.25
N VAL A 54 11.32 4.20 8.92
CA VAL A 54 10.30 3.23 9.32
C VAL A 54 10.18 3.14 10.84
N VAL A 55 11.33 3.02 11.54
CA VAL A 55 11.36 2.99 13.01
C VAL A 55 10.79 4.27 13.60
N ASN A 56 11.17 5.43 13.06
CA ASN A 56 10.67 6.72 13.55
C ASN A 56 9.15 6.85 13.37
N ASN A 57 8.63 6.47 12.20
CA ASN A 57 7.19 6.55 11.93
C ASN A 57 6.37 5.61 12.82
N LEU A 58 6.80 4.37 13.02
CA LEU A 58 6.14 3.42 13.93
C LEU A 58 6.17 3.93 15.38
N ARG A 59 7.27 4.57 15.78
CA ARG A 59 7.38 5.16 17.12
C ARG A 59 6.46 6.36 17.30
N VAL A 60 6.37 7.25 16.31
CA VAL A 60 5.58 8.48 16.41
C VAL A 60 4.08 8.20 16.29
N LEU A 61 3.67 7.34 15.35
CA LEU A 61 2.25 7.13 15.04
C LEU A 61 1.59 6.08 15.93
N GLU A 62 2.35 5.08 16.38
CA GLU A 62 1.79 3.90 17.07
C GLU A 62 2.45 3.64 18.42
N ASN A 63 3.44 4.45 18.81
CA ASN A 63 4.23 4.25 20.03
C ASN A 63 4.88 2.85 20.11
N VAL A 64 5.26 2.30 18.95
CA VAL A 64 5.87 0.98 18.83
C VAL A 64 7.35 1.12 18.48
N ASP A 65 8.21 0.58 19.34
CA ASP A 65 9.65 0.54 19.10
C ASP A 65 10.06 -0.83 18.52
N VAL A 66 10.53 -0.78 17.27
CA VAL A 66 11.07 -1.94 16.53
C VAL A 66 12.54 -1.74 16.16
N ALA A 67 13.24 -0.79 16.78
CA ALA A 67 14.62 -0.45 16.46
C ALA A 67 15.59 -1.66 16.54
N SER A 68 15.30 -2.60 17.44
CA SER A 68 16.08 -3.84 17.64
C SER A 68 15.81 -4.92 16.58
N LYS A 69 14.71 -4.83 15.82
CA LYS A 69 14.26 -5.86 14.87
C LYS A 69 14.80 -5.68 13.46
N SER A 70 16.07 -5.31 13.32
CA SER A 70 16.70 -4.94 12.04
C SER A 70 16.47 -5.97 10.93
N ALA A 71 16.72 -7.26 11.21
CA ALA A 71 16.55 -8.32 10.21
C ALA A 71 15.10 -8.48 9.74
N VAL A 72 14.13 -8.32 10.65
CA VAL A 72 12.71 -8.34 10.29
C VAL A 72 12.41 -7.14 9.39
N LEU A 73 12.76 -5.93 9.84
CA LEU A 73 12.50 -4.70 9.09
C LEU A 73 13.06 -4.74 7.67
N TYR A 74 14.30 -5.18 7.47
CA TYR A 74 14.86 -5.31 6.12
C TYR A 74 14.07 -6.28 5.24
N ARG A 75 13.61 -7.42 5.78
CA ARG A 75 12.77 -8.37 5.04
C ARG A 75 11.43 -7.73 4.66
N VAL A 76 10.80 -7.04 5.60
CA VAL A 76 9.48 -6.42 5.39
C VAL A 76 9.55 -5.29 4.37
N ILE A 77 10.55 -4.40 4.51
CA ILE A 77 10.79 -3.29 3.58
C ILE A 77 11.03 -3.83 2.17
N ARG A 78 11.91 -4.83 2.03
CA ARG A 78 12.21 -5.44 0.72
C ARG A 78 10.98 -6.09 0.09
N ALA A 79 10.17 -6.79 0.88
CA ALA A 79 8.93 -7.40 0.39
C ALA A 79 7.92 -6.34 -0.05
N ALA A 80 7.80 -5.23 0.68
CA ALA A 80 6.91 -4.13 0.34
C ALA A 80 7.34 -3.41 -0.95
N LEU A 81 8.63 -3.11 -1.09
CA LEU A 81 9.17 -2.50 -2.32
C LEU A 81 8.97 -3.40 -3.54
N SER A 82 9.21 -4.71 -3.40
CA SER A 82 8.98 -5.66 -4.50
C SER A 82 7.51 -5.75 -4.94
N ARG A 83 6.55 -5.48 -4.03
CA ARG A 83 5.12 -5.43 -4.39
C ARG A 83 4.78 -4.16 -5.15
N LEU A 84 5.34 -3.01 -4.75
CA LEU A 84 5.18 -1.75 -5.49
C LEU A 84 5.71 -1.88 -6.93
N GLU A 85 6.91 -2.44 -7.11
CA GLU A 85 7.49 -2.69 -8.44
C GLU A 85 6.65 -3.65 -9.31
N ALA A 86 5.89 -4.54 -8.69
CA ALA A 86 5.03 -5.49 -9.40
C ALA A 86 3.67 -4.86 -9.80
N ASP A 87 3.16 -3.93 -9.00
CA ASP A 87 1.85 -3.29 -9.22
C ASP A 87 1.88 -2.31 -10.39
N ASP A 88 3.00 -1.59 -10.57
CA ASP A 88 3.25 -0.72 -11.73
C ASP A 88 3.04 -1.42 -13.08
N LYS A 89 3.25 -2.73 -13.17
CA LYS A 89 3.04 -3.48 -14.42
C LYS A 89 1.57 -3.85 -14.65
N SER A 90 0.74 -3.73 -13.63
CA SER A 90 -0.66 -4.13 -13.63
C SER A 90 -1.61 -2.95 -13.93
N GLU A 91 -1.23 -1.74 -13.50
CA GLU A 91 -2.05 -0.54 -13.60
C GLU A 91 -2.33 -0.11 -15.06
N PHE A 92 -1.41 -0.40 -15.98
CA PHE A 92 -1.53 -0.05 -17.40
C PHE A 92 -2.37 -1.04 -18.22
N LYS A 93 -2.93 -2.11 -17.63
CA LYS A 93 -3.70 -3.12 -18.38
C LYS A 93 -4.99 -2.58 -18.99
N ALA A 94 -5.60 -1.57 -18.38
CA ALA A 94 -6.84 -0.97 -18.86
C ALA A 94 -6.63 0.14 -19.90
N LEU A 95 -5.41 0.69 -20.00
CA LEU A 95 -5.10 1.78 -20.92
C LEU A 95 -5.40 1.46 -22.39
N PRO A 96 -5.09 0.26 -22.93
CA PRO A 96 -5.48 -0.09 -24.29
C PRO A 96 -6.99 0.03 -24.52
N ALA A 97 -7.81 -0.49 -23.60
CA ALA A 97 -9.26 -0.42 -23.71
C ALA A 97 -9.79 1.02 -23.61
N TYR A 98 -9.22 1.85 -22.73
CA TYR A 98 -9.55 3.27 -22.64
C TYR A 98 -9.21 4.03 -23.93
N MET A 99 -8.06 3.73 -24.53
CA MET A 99 -7.62 4.38 -25.76
C MET A 99 -8.47 3.96 -26.97
N GLU A 100 -8.89 2.69 -27.05
CA GLU A 100 -9.85 2.25 -28.07
C GLU A 100 -11.20 2.97 -27.95
N LEU A 101 -11.73 3.10 -26.73
CA LEU A 101 -12.95 3.85 -26.48
C LEU A 101 -12.81 5.33 -26.87
N PHE A 102 -11.67 5.94 -26.57
CA PHE A 102 -11.37 7.31 -26.97
C PHE A 102 -11.40 7.49 -28.50
N ALA A 103 -10.79 6.58 -29.26
CA ALA A 103 -10.80 6.62 -30.72
C ALA A 103 -12.21 6.40 -31.30
N GLN A 104 -13.02 5.56 -30.68
CA GLN A 104 -14.41 5.33 -31.09
C GLN A 104 -15.30 6.57 -30.87
N GLN A 105 -15.09 7.28 -29.76
CA GLN A 105 -15.89 8.46 -29.41
C GLN A 105 -15.48 9.73 -30.18
N ASN A 106 -14.25 9.79 -30.70
CA ASN A 106 -13.71 10.94 -31.42
C ASN A 106 -13.42 10.56 -32.87
N ALA A 107 -14.41 10.74 -33.74
CA ALA A 107 -14.27 10.51 -35.17
C ALA A 107 -13.13 11.38 -35.74
N GLY A 108 -12.10 10.74 -36.31
CA GLY A 108 -10.90 11.41 -36.82
C GLY A 108 -9.67 11.27 -35.91
N SER A 109 -9.83 10.83 -34.67
CA SER A 109 -8.72 10.48 -33.77
C SER A 109 -8.19 9.08 -34.06
N ARG A 110 -6.87 8.91 -33.96
CA ARG A 110 -6.18 7.63 -34.05
C ARG A 110 -5.30 7.44 -32.82
N VAL A 111 -5.32 6.22 -32.29
CA VAL A 111 -4.42 5.76 -31.23
C VAL A 111 -3.50 4.71 -31.83
N CYS A 112 -2.19 4.90 -31.68
CA CYS A 112 -1.21 3.85 -31.92
C CYS A 112 -0.54 3.48 -30.60
N CYS A 113 -0.52 2.18 -30.28
CA CYS A 113 0.25 1.65 -29.16
C CYS A 113 1.54 1.05 -29.73
N GLN A 114 2.67 1.59 -29.32
CA GLN A 114 3.98 1.09 -29.71
C GLN A 114 4.79 0.72 -28.46
N LEU A 115 5.65 -0.28 -28.61
CA LEU A 115 6.58 -0.73 -27.58
C LEU A 115 7.94 -0.11 -27.85
N ASP A 116 8.57 0.42 -26.81
CA ASP A 116 9.96 0.89 -26.92
C ASP A 116 10.93 -0.28 -26.82
N ASP A 117 12.21 0.00 -27.09
CA ASP A 117 13.29 -1.00 -27.00
C ASP A 117 13.45 -1.58 -25.58
N ALA A 118 12.84 -0.94 -24.57
CA ALA A 118 12.81 -1.37 -23.17
C ALA A 118 11.51 -2.12 -22.80
N GLY A 119 10.60 -2.35 -23.74
CA GLY A 119 9.33 -3.05 -23.50
C GLY A 119 8.28 -2.22 -22.77
N ARG A 120 8.40 -0.88 -22.76
CA ARG A 120 7.42 0.06 -22.20
C ARG A 120 6.45 0.50 -23.30
N PHE A 121 5.18 0.66 -22.93
CA PHE A 121 4.15 1.14 -23.84
C PHE A 121 4.20 2.66 -23.95
N PHE A 122 4.22 3.17 -25.18
CA PHE A 122 3.96 4.57 -25.48
C PHE A 122 2.77 4.68 -26.43
N PHE A 123 1.87 5.60 -26.12
CA PHE A 123 0.66 5.85 -26.88
C PHE A 123 0.82 7.14 -27.67
N GLU A 124 0.77 7.04 -29.00
CA GLU A 124 0.72 8.21 -29.86
C GLU A 124 -0.76 8.53 -30.16
N LEU A 125 -1.21 9.69 -29.69
CA LEU A 125 -2.53 10.23 -29.93
C LEU A 125 -2.43 11.22 -31.09
N SER A 126 -2.96 10.84 -32.25
CA SER A 126 -3.07 11.75 -33.39
C SER A 126 -4.54 12.14 -33.54
N CYS A 127 -4.87 13.38 -33.16
CA CYS A 127 -6.15 13.98 -33.52
C CYS A 127 -5.98 14.71 -34.85
N ARG A 128 -6.75 14.31 -35.87
CA ARG A 128 -7.01 15.24 -36.97
C ARG A 128 -7.88 16.37 -36.41
N LEU A 129 -7.29 17.54 -36.28
CA LEU A 129 -8.04 18.80 -36.30
C LEU A 129 -8.52 18.96 -37.74
N ASP A 130 -9.70 18.43 -38.05
CA ASP A 130 -10.37 18.82 -39.28
C ASP A 130 -10.69 20.32 -39.19
N GLN A 131 -10.27 21.06 -40.22
CA GLN A 131 -10.47 22.49 -40.44
C GLN A 131 -11.95 22.84 -40.59
#